data_AF-A0A354C3H4-F1
#
_entry.id   AF-A0A354C3H4-F1
#
_cell.length_a   1.000
_cell.length_b   1.000
_cell.length_c   1.000
_cell.angle_alpha   90.00
_cell.angle_beta   90.00
_cell.angle_gamma   90.00
#
_symmetry.space_group_name_H-M   'P 1'
#
loop_
_entity.id
_entity.type
_entity.pdbx_description
1 polymer ?
#
loop_
_entity_poly.entity_id
_entity_poly.type
_entity_poly.pdbx_seq_one_letter_code
_entity_poly.pdbx_strand_id
1 'polypeptide(L)'
;EKIYEQTDRDINLQRVMNATIFGKDTGEKDWVPDRAIGPTDDDLYDAEREYHDSEISKISGRRLDDIQKMDTKQKRELLMNFRKEQLRKLIQTYYRERGWNAMGVPQVETLKHIGLWELLTQETQMKIIELNG
;
A
#
# COMPACT_ATOMS: atom_id res chain seq x y z
N GLU A 1 -23.57 -1.80 14.06
CA GLU A 1 -22.85 -3.09 13.98
C GLU A 1 -23.16 -3.84 12.68
N LYS A 2 -24.40 -4.31 12.46
CA LYS A 2 -24.77 -5.06 11.23
C LYS A 2 -24.36 -4.43 9.88
N ILE A 3 -24.51 -3.10 9.73
CA ILE A 3 -24.12 -2.40 8.48
C ILE A 3 -22.60 -2.48 8.25
N TYR A 4 -21.79 -2.42 9.32
CA TYR A 4 -20.33 -2.52 9.21
C TYR A 4 -19.88 -3.94 8.85
N GLU A 5 -20.52 -4.94 9.43
CA GLU A 5 -20.26 -6.36 9.10
C GLU A 5 -20.62 -6.67 7.63
N GLN A 6 -21.75 -6.15 7.15
CA GLN A 6 -22.15 -6.27 5.75
C GLN A 6 -21.15 -5.58 4.82
N THR A 7 -20.75 -4.35 5.16
CA THR A 7 -19.75 -3.59 4.39
C THR A 7 -18.41 -4.33 4.33
N ASP A 8 -17.96 -4.91 5.45
CA ASP A 8 -16.69 -5.64 5.48
C ASP A 8 -16.73 -6.90 4.62
N ARG A 9 -17.87 -7.60 4.59
CA ARG A 9 -18.10 -8.74 3.71
C ARG A 9 -18.06 -8.33 2.24
N ASP A 10 -18.70 -7.22 1.87
CA ASP A 10 -18.74 -6.73 0.50
C ASP A 10 -17.34 -6.34 -0.02
N ILE A 11 -16.55 -5.65 0.81
CA ILE A 11 -15.18 -5.29 0.46
C ILE A 11 -14.33 -6.56 0.28
N ASN A 12 -14.45 -7.55 1.16
CA ASN A 12 -13.71 -8.80 1.04
C ASN A 12 -14.18 -9.65 -0.15
N LEU A 13 -15.46 -9.61 -0.52
CA LEU A 13 -15.96 -10.26 -1.73
C LEU A 13 -15.33 -9.64 -2.98
N GLN A 14 -15.36 -8.31 -3.09
CA GLN A 14 -14.67 -7.61 -4.19
C GLN A 14 -13.18 -7.94 -4.22
N ARG A 15 -12.54 -8.02 -3.04
CA ARG A 15 -11.13 -8.38 -2.97
C ARG A 15 -10.85 -9.80 -3.44
N VAL A 16 -11.68 -10.78 -3.07
CA VAL A 16 -11.58 -12.16 -3.54
C VAL A 16 -11.73 -12.24 -5.06
N MET A 17 -12.66 -11.48 -5.65
CA MET A 17 -12.82 -11.40 -7.10
C MET A 17 -11.55 -10.85 -7.77
N ASN A 18 -10.98 -9.77 -7.24
CA ASN A 18 -9.72 -9.22 -7.72
C ASN A 18 -8.56 -10.23 -7.58
N ALA A 19 -8.45 -10.92 -6.44
CA ALA A 19 -7.43 -11.93 -6.22
C ALA A 19 -7.56 -13.13 -7.17
N THR A 20 -8.79 -13.48 -7.55
CA THR A 20 -9.06 -14.52 -8.55
C THR A 20 -8.58 -14.09 -9.95
N ILE A 21 -8.55 -12.81 -10.26
CA ILE A 21 -8.08 -12.29 -11.55
C ILE A 21 -6.56 -12.09 -11.55
N PHE A 22 -6.03 -11.38 -10.55
CA PHE A 22 -4.63 -10.95 -10.51
C PHE A 22 -3.69 -11.95 -9.84
N GLY A 23 -4.21 -12.91 -9.07
CA GLY A 23 -3.40 -13.93 -8.41
C GLY A 23 -2.34 -13.32 -7.48
N LYS A 24 -1.09 -13.72 -7.64
CA LYS A 24 0.04 -13.26 -6.81
C LYS A 24 0.33 -11.76 -6.98
N ASP A 25 -0.10 -11.17 -8.09
CA ASP A 25 0.14 -9.76 -8.42
C ASP A 25 -0.95 -8.84 -7.85
N THR A 26 -1.88 -9.38 -7.05
CA THR A 26 -3.01 -8.63 -6.47
C THR A 26 -2.51 -7.42 -5.67
N GLY A 27 -1.53 -7.62 -4.80
CA GLY A 27 -1.00 -6.54 -3.96
C GLY A 27 -0.23 -5.47 -4.74
N GLU A 28 0.25 -5.78 -5.95
CA GLU A 28 0.92 -4.78 -6.80
C GLU A 28 -0.06 -3.73 -7.33
N LYS A 29 -1.36 -4.07 -7.41
CA LYS A 29 -2.41 -3.17 -7.90
C LYS A 29 -2.84 -2.12 -6.87
N ASP A 30 -2.39 -2.26 -5.63
CA ASP A 30 -2.67 -1.31 -4.55
C ASP A 30 -1.63 -0.16 -4.49
N TRP A 31 -0.75 -0.07 -5.49
CA TRP A 31 0.24 1.00 -5.62
C TRP A 31 -0.31 2.21 -6.37
N VAL A 32 -0.10 3.42 -5.82
CA VAL A 32 -0.50 4.67 -6.48
C VAL A 32 0.59 5.17 -7.43
N PRO A 33 0.26 5.95 -8.48
CA PRO A 33 1.27 6.56 -9.35
C PRO A 33 2.27 7.43 -8.57
N ASP A 34 3.53 7.44 -8.98
CA ASP A 34 4.60 8.17 -8.30
C ASP A 34 4.30 9.67 -8.10
N ARG A 35 3.59 10.30 -9.04
CA ARG A 35 3.16 11.70 -8.94
C ARG A 35 2.22 11.99 -7.76
N ALA A 36 1.54 10.97 -7.23
CA ALA A 36 0.71 11.10 -6.03
C ALA A 36 1.54 10.89 -4.74
N ILE A 37 2.76 10.37 -4.86
CA ILE A 37 3.69 10.13 -3.75
C ILE A 37 4.56 11.36 -3.52
N GLY A 38 5.03 12.02 -4.58
CA GLY A 38 5.84 13.23 -4.45
C GLY A 38 6.38 13.78 -5.77
N PRO A 39 7.36 14.70 -5.71
CA PRO A 39 7.91 15.36 -6.88
C PRO A 39 8.64 14.34 -7.78
N THR A 40 8.19 14.22 -9.03
CA THR A 40 8.74 13.25 -9.98
C THR A 40 9.96 13.77 -10.72
N ASP A 41 10.13 15.08 -10.79
CA ASP A 41 11.26 15.77 -11.41
C ASP A 41 11.74 16.93 -10.53
N ASP A 42 12.87 17.52 -10.92
CA ASP A 42 13.59 18.51 -10.13
C ASP A 42 12.84 19.87 -10.10
N ASP A 43 12.09 20.23 -11.15
CA ASP A 43 11.29 21.45 -11.19
C ASP A 43 10.12 21.37 -10.21
N LEU A 44 9.43 20.22 -10.15
CA LEU A 44 8.37 19.95 -9.17
C LEU A 44 8.91 19.92 -7.74
N TYR A 45 10.15 19.43 -7.55
CA TYR A 45 10.79 19.51 -6.25
C TYR A 45 11.02 20.96 -5.85
N ASP A 46 11.59 21.75 -6.77
CA ASP A 46 11.99 23.12 -6.52
C ASP A 46 10.82 24.09 -6.35
N ALA A 47 9.66 23.79 -6.95
CA ALA A 47 8.42 24.52 -6.74
C ALA A 47 8.00 24.58 -5.25
N GLU A 48 8.36 23.55 -4.47
CA GLU A 48 8.10 23.47 -3.02
C GLU A 48 9.39 23.18 -2.23
N ARG A 49 10.52 23.73 -2.68
CA ARG A 49 11.87 23.41 -2.14
C ARG A 49 11.97 23.50 -0.63
N GLU A 50 11.50 24.59 -0.03
CA GLU A 50 11.63 24.82 1.42
C GLU A 50 10.89 23.76 2.24
N TYR A 51 9.69 23.35 1.77
CA TYR A 51 8.90 22.30 2.39
C TYR A 51 9.62 20.96 2.27
N HIS A 52 10.09 20.61 1.07
CA HIS A 52 10.80 19.35 0.82
C HIS A 52 12.13 19.26 1.58
N ASP A 53 12.93 20.32 1.62
CA ASP A 53 14.20 20.36 2.37
C ASP A 53 13.94 20.16 3.88
N SER A 54 12.87 20.77 4.41
CA SER A 54 12.44 20.58 5.81
C SER A 54 12.05 19.14 6.11
N GLU A 55 11.29 18.50 5.22
CA GLU A 55 10.95 17.08 5.36
C GLU A 55 12.18 16.20 5.32
N ILE A 56 13.10 16.40 4.37
CA ILE A 56 14.34 15.63 4.28
C ILE A 56 15.18 15.78 5.55
N SER A 57 15.27 16.99 6.09
CA SER A 57 15.97 17.24 7.36
C SER A 57 15.35 16.42 8.50
N LYS A 58 14.02 16.42 8.64
CA LYS A 58 13.30 15.65 9.67
C LYS A 58 13.50 14.14 9.52
N ILE A 59 13.37 13.60 8.31
CA ILE A 59 13.45 12.14 8.08
C ILE A 59 14.89 11.61 8.18
N SER A 60 15.89 12.42 7.81
CA SER A 60 17.30 12.00 7.81
C SER A 60 18.03 12.34 9.11
N GLY A 61 17.44 13.19 9.96
CA GLY A 61 18.08 13.73 11.16
C GLY A 61 19.24 14.70 10.87
N ARG A 62 19.42 15.12 9.60
CA ARG A 62 20.46 16.06 9.19
C ARG A 62 20.00 17.50 9.36
N ARG A 63 20.94 18.43 9.55
CA ARG A 63 20.63 19.87 9.62
C ARG A 63 20.12 20.36 8.27
N LEU A 64 19.18 21.31 8.29
CA LEU A 64 18.62 21.91 7.09
C LEU A 64 19.71 22.52 6.19
N ASP A 65 20.69 23.19 6.78
CA ASP A 65 21.83 23.80 6.06
C ASP A 65 22.64 22.78 5.25
N ASP A 66 22.70 21.53 5.70
CA ASP A 66 23.42 20.46 5.01
C ASP A 66 22.58 19.93 3.83
N ILE A 67 21.26 19.84 4.01
CA ILE A 67 20.33 19.45 2.94
C ILE A 67 20.35 20.50 1.83
N GLN A 68 20.30 21.79 2.16
CA GLN A 68 20.27 22.88 1.17
C GLN A 68 21.50 22.91 0.24
N LYS A 69 22.63 22.34 0.67
CA LYS A 69 23.85 22.23 -0.14
C LYS A 69 23.86 21.02 -1.07
N MET A 70 22.90 20.10 -0.93
CA MET A 70 22.77 18.92 -1.78
C MET A 70 22.16 19.27 -3.13
N ASP A 71 22.52 18.49 -4.15
CA ASP A 71 21.93 18.58 -5.47
C ASP A 71 20.43 18.23 -5.45
N THR A 72 19.60 18.99 -6.18
CA THR A 72 18.13 18.82 -6.17
C THR A 72 17.71 17.41 -6.54
N LYS A 73 18.39 16.78 -7.51
CA LYS A 73 18.09 15.39 -7.91
C LYS A 73 18.29 14.42 -6.73
N GLN A 74 19.40 14.56 -6.01
CA GLN A 74 19.69 13.71 -4.84
C GLN A 74 18.66 13.91 -3.73
N LYS A 75 18.26 15.16 -3.48
CA LYS A 75 17.22 15.48 -2.50
C LYS A 75 15.88 14.85 -2.88
N ARG A 76 15.46 15.01 -4.13
CA ARG A 76 14.24 14.41 -4.67
C ARG A 76 14.25 12.89 -4.55
N GLU A 77 15.34 12.22 -4.93
CA GLU A 77 15.48 10.77 -4.82
C GLU A 77 15.39 10.29 -3.37
N LEU A 78 16.04 10.97 -2.43
CA LEU A 78 15.94 10.66 -1.00
C LEU A 78 14.51 10.78 -0.48
N LEU A 79 13.84 11.88 -0.82
CA LEU A 79 12.45 12.11 -0.42
C LEU A 79 11.51 11.06 -1.01
N MET A 80 11.61 10.80 -2.32
CA MET A 80 10.78 9.84 -3.02
C MET A 80 10.99 8.42 -2.49
N ASN A 81 12.24 7.99 -2.27
CA ASN A 81 12.53 6.67 -1.72
C ASN A 81 11.94 6.50 -0.32
N PHE A 82 12.08 7.53 0.53
CA PHE A 82 11.49 7.51 1.86
C PHE A 82 9.96 7.41 1.80
N ARG A 83 9.29 8.27 1.02
CA ARG A 83 7.83 8.28 0.91
C ARG A 83 7.28 6.98 0.33
N LYS A 84 7.93 6.41 -0.69
CA LYS A 84 7.61 5.08 -1.22
C LYS A 84 7.72 4.00 -0.15
N GLU A 85 8.75 4.05 0.67
CA GLU A 85 8.94 3.08 1.74
C GLU A 85 7.88 3.21 2.84
N GLN A 86 7.49 4.44 3.21
CA GLN A 86 6.37 4.67 4.13
C GLN A 86 5.05 4.14 3.55
N LEU A 87 4.80 4.34 2.25
CA LEU A 87 3.62 3.80 1.59
C LEU A 87 3.61 2.26 1.63
N ARG A 88 4.73 1.59 1.34
CA ARG A 88 4.82 0.12 1.46
C ARG A 88 4.48 -0.36 2.86
N LYS A 89 5.00 0.29 3.90
CA LYS A 89 4.71 -0.05 5.30
C LYS A 89 3.25 0.18 5.65
N LEU A 90 2.65 1.26 5.16
CA LEU A 90 1.23 1.54 5.33
C LEU A 90 0.36 0.45 4.69
N ILE A 91 0.64 0.09 3.43
CA ILE A 91 -0.08 -0.98 2.71
C ILE A 91 0.02 -2.30 3.48
N GLN A 92 1.22 -2.70 3.90
CA GLN A 92 1.40 -3.94 4.67
C GLN A 92 0.69 -3.92 6.03
N THR A 93 0.63 -2.75 6.67
CA THR A 93 -0.14 -2.59 7.91
C THR A 93 -1.62 -2.72 7.66
N TYR A 94 -2.13 -2.06 6.61
CA TYR A 94 -3.52 -2.19 6.18
C TYR A 94 -3.89 -3.66 5.89
N TYR A 95 -3.05 -4.41 5.17
CA TYR A 95 -3.30 -5.84 4.92
C TYR A 95 -3.44 -6.64 6.22
N ARG A 96 -2.55 -6.43 7.20
CA ARG A 96 -2.63 -7.13 8.49
C ARG A 96 -3.92 -6.78 9.24
N GLU A 97 -4.30 -5.51 9.31
CA GLU A 97 -5.54 -5.07 9.96
C GLU A 97 -6.79 -5.66 9.29
N ARG A 98 -6.74 -5.89 7.97
CA ARG A 98 -7.83 -6.52 7.19
C ARG A 98 -7.82 -8.05 7.28
N GLY A 99 -6.83 -8.65 7.93
CA GLY A 99 -6.66 -10.11 7.93
C GLY A 99 -6.30 -10.67 6.54
N TRP A 100 -5.48 -9.94 5.80
CA TRP A 100 -4.95 -10.33 4.49
C TRP A 100 -3.47 -10.74 4.61
N ASN A 101 -3.01 -11.55 3.67
CA ASN A 101 -1.61 -11.93 3.56
C ASN A 101 -0.74 -10.81 2.96
N ALA A 102 0.58 -11.02 2.89
CA ALA A 102 1.52 -10.02 2.39
C ALA A 102 1.32 -9.65 0.91
N MET A 103 0.66 -10.52 0.12
CA MET A 103 0.27 -10.26 -1.27
C MET A 103 -1.10 -9.57 -1.37
N GLY A 104 -1.70 -9.19 -0.24
CA GLY A 104 -2.99 -8.52 -0.17
C GLY A 104 -4.17 -9.44 -0.46
N VAL A 105 -4.04 -10.75 -0.31
CA VAL A 105 -5.14 -11.71 -0.48
C VAL A 105 -5.78 -11.99 0.89
N PRO A 106 -7.12 -11.98 1.04
CA PRO A 106 -7.77 -12.35 2.28
C PRO A 106 -7.37 -13.75 2.74
N GLN A 107 -7.06 -13.89 4.04
CA GLN A 107 -6.79 -15.20 4.65
C GLN A 107 -8.08 -16.04 4.70
N VAL A 108 -7.93 -17.36 4.63
CA VAL A 108 -9.06 -18.29 4.69
C VAL A 108 -9.83 -18.13 6.01
N GLU A 109 -9.11 -17.94 7.11
CA GLU A 109 -9.65 -17.71 8.46
C GLU A 109 -10.52 -16.44 8.50
N THR A 110 -10.04 -15.36 7.88
CA THR A 110 -10.78 -14.09 7.76
C THR A 110 -12.09 -14.30 7.00
N LEU A 111 -12.05 -14.99 5.86
CA LEU A 111 -13.24 -15.26 5.05
C LEU A 111 -14.26 -16.13 5.77
N LYS A 112 -13.81 -17.10 6.58
CA LYS A 112 -14.68 -17.90 7.45
C LYS A 112 -15.30 -17.05 8.55
N HIS A 113 -14.51 -16.23 9.22
CA HIS A 113 -14.96 -15.37 10.32
C HIS A 113 -16.08 -14.41 9.90
N ILE A 114 -15.95 -13.79 8.73
CA ILE A 114 -16.96 -12.86 8.20
C ILE A 114 -18.16 -13.57 7.52
N GLY A 115 -18.17 -14.90 7.50
CA GLY A 115 -19.22 -15.73 6.91
C GLY A 115 -19.27 -15.68 5.37
N LEU A 116 -18.16 -15.35 4.71
CA LEU A 116 -18.09 -15.28 3.25
C LEU A 116 -17.63 -16.61 2.63
N TRP A 117 -16.80 -17.38 3.34
CA TRP A 117 -16.17 -18.59 2.82
C TRP A 117 -17.17 -19.58 2.20
N GLU A 118 -18.25 -19.89 2.90
CA GLU A 118 -19.28 -20.86 2.46
C GLU A 118 -20.13 -20.37 1.27
N LEU A 119 -20.06 -19.08 0.95
CA LEU A 119 -20.76 -18.49 -0.19
C LEU A 119 -19.91 -18.48 -1.47
N LEU A 120 -18.61 -18.79 -1.35
CA LEU A 120 -17.69 -18.85 -2.49
C LEU A 120 -17.84 -20.18 -3.24
N THR A 121 -17.57 -20.16 -4.55
CA THR A 121 -17.50 -21.38 -5.35
C THR A 121 -16.30 -22.22 -4.94
N GLN A 122 -16.34 -23.54 -5.19
CA GLN A 122 -15.21 -24.43 -4.91
C GLN A 122 -13.94 -24.01 -5.67
N GLU A 123 -14.09 -23.54 -6.91
CA GLU A 123 -12.98 -23.00 -7.71
C GLU A 123 -12.32 -21.80 -7.02
N THR A 124 -13.11 -20.83 -6.58
CA THR A 124 -12.60 -19.66 -5.86
C THR A 124 -11.93 -20.07 -4.55
N GLN A 125 -12.53 -20.99 -3.78
CA GLN A 125 -11.94 -21.50 -2.55
C GLN A 125 -10.56 -22.13 -2.79
N MET A 126 -10.43 -23.00 -3.80
CA MET A 126 -9.15 -23.62 -4.16
C MET A 126 -8.09 -22.57 -4.51
N LYS A 127 -8.46 -21.55 -5.30
CA LYS A 127 -7.54 -20.49 -5.68
C LYS A 127 -7.10 -19.63 -4.50
N ILE A 128 -8.00 -19.32 -3.57
CA ILE A 128 -7.65 -18.57 -2.36
C ILE A 128 -6.74 -19.39 -1.44
N ILE A 129 -6.93 -20.71 -1.36
CA ILE A 129 -6.00 -21.60 -0.63
C ILE A 129 -4.62 -21.54 -1.28
N GLU A 130 -4.53 -21.75 -2.59
CA GLU A 130 -3.26 -21.68 -3.34
C GLU A 130 -2.53 -20.35 -3.13
N LEU A 131 -3.27 -19.23 -3.12
CA LEU A 131 -2.70 -17.89 -2.91
C LEU A 131 -2.29 -17.60 -1.47
N ASN A 132 -2.73 -18.39 -0.49
CA ASN A 132 -2.32 -18.25 0.90
C ASN A 132 -1.19 -19.22 1.30
N GLY A 133 -0.84 -20.19 0.45
CA GLY A 133 0.23 -21.16 0.68
C GLY A 133 -0.33 -22.47 1.23
#